data_AF-A0A7K4DP81-F1
#
_entry.id   AF-A0A7K4DP81-F1
#
_cell.length_a   1.000
_cell.length_b   1.000
_cell.length_c   1.000
_cell.angle_alpha   90.00
_cell.angle_beta   90.00
_cell.angle_gamma   90.00
#
_symmetry.space_group_name_H-M   'P 1'
#
loop_
_entity.id
_entity.type
_entity.pdbx_description
1 polymer ?
#
loop_
_entity_poly.entity_id
_entity_poly.type
_entity_poly.pdbx_seq_one_letter_code
_entity_poly.pdbx_strand_id
1 'polypeptide(L)'
;MNNDKKAILEELVFDEEEEFNKLVKKAKLLVKIKKSDGQPKLLHKTKLTVEEQIGCFILGKYFAKEMELVDSAQVDIDDISGGLGVSKGIARARLSDLASKEIIDRPTRGKYEISFFKLEEFLDNLLTKIKTE
;
A
#
# COMPACT_ATOMS: atom_id res chain seq x y z
N MET A 1 36.46 -19.63 -10.04
CA MET A 1 35.99 -18.56 -9.13
C MET A 1 36.45 -18.93 -7.73
N ASN A 2 37.11 -18.03 -6.99
CA ASN A 2 37.43 -18.27 -5.57
C ASN A 2 36.11 -18.46 -4.81
N ASN A 3 35.99 -19.53 -4.04
CA ASN A 3 34.77 -19.85 -3.26
C ASN A 3 34.33 -18.66 -2.38
N ASP A 4 35.28 -17.88 -1.86
CA ASP A 4 35.01 -16.70 -1.03
C ASP A 4 34.28 -15.57 -1.78
N LYS A 5 34.58 -15.38 -3.06
CA LYS A 5 33.90 -14.37 -3.87
C LYS A 5 32.46 -14.78 -4.20
N LYS A 6 32.19 -16.08 -4.31
CA LYS A 6 30.85 -16.59 -4.61
C LYS A 6 29.92 -16.40 -3.40
N ALA A 7 30.39 -16.71 -2.19
CA ALA A 7 29.61 -16.52 -0.96
C ALA A 7 29.20 -15.05 -0.73
N ILE A 8 30.10 -14.10 -0.98
CA ILE A 8 29.78 -12.66 -0.86
C ILE A 8 28.74 -12.24 -1.90
N LEU A 9 28.79 -12.78 -3.12
CA LEU A 9 27.82 -12.46 -4.17
C LEU A 9 26.45 -13.10 -3.92
N GLU A 10 26.38 -14.19 -3.16
CA GLU A 10 25.10 -14.82 -2.75
C GLU A 10 24.28 -13.89 -1.84
N GLU A 11 24.90 -12.96 -1.11
CA GLU A 11 24.21 -11.92 -0.32
C GLU A 11 23.46 -10.89 -1.18
N LEU A 12 23.81 -10.76 -2.47
CA LEU A 12 23.12 -9.86 -3.40
C LEU A 12 21.90 -10.51 -4.05
N VAL A 13 21.68 -11.81 -3.82
CA VAL A 13 20.52 -12.53 -4.37
C VAL A 13 19.27 -12.05 -3.63
N PHE A 14 18.31 -11.56 -4.41
CA PHE A 14 17.04 -11.07 -3.93
C PHE A 14 15.94 -12.11 -4.15
N ASP A 15 15.23 -12.49 -3.08
CA ASP A 15 14.07 -13.36 -3.14
C ASP A 15 12.78 -12.53 -3.14
N GLU A 16 12.17 -12.40 -4.32
CA GLU A 16 10.93 -11.63 -4.51
C GLU A 16 9.77 -12.18 -3.68
N GLU A 17 9.68 -13.51 -3.49
CA GLU A 17 8.60 -14.14 -2.75
C GLU A 17 8.76 -13.88 -1.24
N GLU A 18 9.99 -13.90 -0.73
CA GLU A 18 10.27 -13.55 0.65
C GLU A 18 9.87 -12.09 0.95
N GLU A 19 10.23 -11.16 0.07
CA GLU A 19 9.87 -9.75 0.22
C GLU A 19 8.37 -9.49 0.13
N PHE A 20 7.69 -10.14 -0.82
CA PHE A 20 6.24 -10.07 -0.90
C PHE A 20 5.57 -10.61 0.38
N ASN A 21 6.09 -11.70 0.93
CA ASN A 21 5.60 -12.27 2.19
C ASN A 21 5.81 -11.31 3.38
N LYS A 22 6.94 -10.61 3.46
CA LYS A 22 7.19 -9.55 4.47
C LYS A 22 6.17 -8.43 4.32
N LEU A 23 5.94 -7.98 3.09
CA LEU A 23 4.96 -6.93 2.79
C LEU A 23 3.54 -7.33 3.24
N VAL A 24 3.08 -8.53 2.88
CA VAL A 24 1.75 -9.03 3.27
C VAL A 24 1.63 -9.14 4.80
N LYS A 25 2.69 -9.59 5.50
CA LYS A 25 2.72 -9.66 6.97
C LYS A 25 2.56 -8.28 7.63
N LYS A 26 3.15 -7.23 7.06
CA LYS A 26 2.97 -5.85 7.53
C LYS A 26 1.57 -5.33 7.19
N ALA A 27 1.15 -5.46 5.93
CA ALA A 27 -0.12 -4.94 5.44
C ALA A 27 -1.36 -5.54 6.13
N LYS A 28 -1.35 -6.85 6.45
CA LYS A 28 -2.50 -7.54 7.08
C LYS A 28 -2.88 -6.97 8.46
N LEU A 29 -1.97 -6.23 9.10
CA LEU A 29 -2.18 -5.56 10.39
C LEU A 29 -2.90 -4.21 10.21
N LEU A 30 -2.86 -3.64 9.01
CA LEU A 30 -3.44 -2.33 8.70
C LEU A 30 -4.72 -2.45 7.88
N VAL A 31 -4.77 -3.42 6.96
CA VAL A 31 -5.87 -3.59 6.00
C VAL A 31 -6.30 -5.05 5.89
N LYS A 32 -7.60 -5.25 5.74
CA LYS A 32 -8.23 -6.49 5.28
C LYS A 32 -9.02 -6.23 4.02
N ILE A 33 -9.32 -7.26 3.25
CA ILE A 33 -10.11 -7.15 2.02
C ILE A 33 -11.40 -7.93 2.22
N LYS A 34 -12.53 -7.30 1.89
CA LYS A 34 -13.82 -7.96 1.94
C LYS A 34 -13.91 -8.97 0.80
N LYS A 35 -14.25 -10.22 1.13
CA LYS A 35 -14.38 -11.30 0.15
C LYS A 35 -15.52 -11.06 -0.86
N SER A 36 -16.54 -10.29 -0.48
CA SER A 36 -17.75 -10.06 -1.29
C SER A 36 -17.52 -9.17 -2.50
N ASP A 37 -16.67 -8.16 -2.38
CA ASP A 37 -16.55 -7.05 -3.35
C ASP A 37 -15.11 -6.54 -3.51
N GLY A 38 -14.14 -7.21 -2.90
CA GLY A 38 -12.73 -6.80 -2.94
C GLY A 38 -12.46 -5.45 -2.28
N GLN A 39 -13.41 -4.89 -1.50
CA GLN A 39 -13.22 -3.57 -0.90
C GLN A 39 -12.28 -3.63 0.30
N PRO A 40 -11.29 -2.72 0.39
CA PRO A 40 -10.42 -2.60 1.56
C PRO A 40 -11.20 -2.19 2.82
N LYS A 41 -10.84 -2.79 3.94
CA LYS A 41 -11.28 -2.45 5.29
C LYS A 41 -10.06 -2.14 6.14
N LEU A 42 -9.94 -0.89 6.57
CA LEU A 42 -8.86 -0.43 7.44
C LEU A 42 -9.14 -0.86 8.89
N LEU A 43 -8.15 -1.46 9.56
CA LEU A 43 -8.28 -1.99 10.91
C LEU A 43 -8.11 -0.92 12.00
N HIS A 44 -7.27 0.08 11.75
CA HIS A 44 -6.92 1.13 12.72
C HIS A 44 -7.29 2.53 12.23
N LYS A 45 -8.43 2.68 11.53
CA LYS A 45 -8.84 3.92 10.85
C LYS A 45 -8.72 5.18 11.74
N THR A 46 -9.08 5.09 13.02
CA THR A 46 -9.05 6.21 13.98
C THR A 46 -7.63 6.66 14.37
N LYS A 47 -6.64 5.77 14.28
CA LYS A 47 -5.23 6.09 14.55
C LYS A 47 -4.51 6.69 13.35
N LEU A 48 -5.10 6.61 12.16
CA LEU A 48 -4.50 7.02 10.90
C LEU A 48 -4.99 8.41 10.47
N THR A 49 -4.09 9.23 9.93
CA THR A 49 -4.49 10.47 9.23
C THR A 49 -5.25 10.12 7.96
N VAL A 50 -6.02 11.07 7.41
CA VAL A 50 -6.75 10.82 6.15
C VAL A 50 -5.79 10.45 5.00
N GLU A 51 -4.59 11.04 4.98
CA GLU A 51 -3.55 10.69 4.02
C GLU A 51 -3.13 9.22 4.14
N GLU A 52 -2.80 8.78 5.35
CA GLU A 52 -2.40 7.41 5.65
C GLU A 52 -3.55 6.42 5.37
N GLN A 53 -4.79 6.81 5.65
CA GLN A 53 -5.97 6.01 5.32
C GLN A 53 -6.09 5.80 3.81
N ILE A 54 -5.83 6.83 3.00
CA ILE A 54 -5.85 6.72 1.54
C ILE A 54 -4.74 5.79 1.06
N GLY A 55 -3.51 5.92 1.58
CA GLY A 55 -2.41 5.01 1.26
C GLY A 55 -2.76 3.54 1.56
N CYS A 56 -3.31 3.26 2.75
CA CYS A 56 -3.80 1.93 3.12
C CYS A 56 -4.92 1.43 2.21
N PHE A 57 -5.85 2.30 1.80
CA PHE A 57 -6.94 1.93 0.90
C PHE A 57 -6.39 1.50 -0.47
N ILE A 58 -5.46 2.26 -1.04
CA ILE A 58 -4.83 1.97 -2.33
C ILE A 58 -4.04 0.66 -2.25
N LEU A 59 -3.28 0.46 -1.17
CA LEU A 59 -2.58 -0.80 -0.92
C LEU A 59 -3.55 -2.00 -0.83
N GLY A 60 -4.69 -1.82 -0.18
CA GLY A 60 -5.73 -2.85 -0.15
C GLY A 60 -6.30 -3.16 -1.54
N LYS A 61 -6.43 -2.16 -2.41
CA LYS A 61 -6.88 -2.36 -3.80
C LYS A 61 -5.83 -3.10 -4.63
N TYR A 62 -4.55 -2.83 -4.41
CA TYR A 62 -3.47 -3.63 -4.99
C TYR A 62 -3.61 -5.11 -4.64
N PHE A 63 -3.67 -5.46 -3.35
CA PHE A 63 -3.82 -6.86 -2.96
C PHE A 63 -5.15 -7.48 -3.39
N ALA A 64 -6.23 -6.70 -3.49
CA ALA A 64 -7.49 -7.21 -4.02
C ALA A 64 -7.35 -7.63 -5.50
N LYS A 65 -6.55 -6.89 -6.28
CA LYS A 65 -6.23 -7.23 -7.66
C LYS A 65 -5.35 -8.47 -7.75
N GLU A 66 -4.32 -8.60 -6.91
CA GLU A 66 -3.47 -9.80 -6.83
C GLU A 66 -4.26 -11.07 -6.50
N MET A 67 -5.36 -10.94 -5.75
CA MET A 67 -6.29 -12.05 -5.46
C MET A 67 -7.41 -12.21 -6.49
N GLU A 68 -7.38 -11.46 -7.59
CA GLU A 68 -8.40 -11.47 -8.66
C GLU A 68 -9.82 -11.15 -8.16
N LEU A 69 -9.95 -10.40 -7.05
CA LEU A 69 -11.24 -9.97 -6.51
C LEU A 69 -11.76 -8.70 -7.21
N VAL A 70 -10.88 -8.00 -7.92
CA VAL A 70 -11.20 -6.80 -8.72
C VAL A 70 -10.39 -6.81 -10.01
N ASP A 71 -10.89 -6.12 -11.04
CA ASP A 71 -10.25 -6.08 -12.36
C ASP A 71 -9.03 -5.15 -12.41
N SER A 72 -8.91 -4.17 -11.51
CA SER A 72 -7.80 -3.22 -11.47
C SER A 72 -7.43 -2.82 -10.04
N ALA A 73 -6.14 -2.63 -9.81
CA ALA A 73 -5.58 -2.03 -8.60
C ALA A 73 -5.70 -0.50 -8.58
N GLN A 74 -5.92 0.11 -9.75
CA GLN A 74 -5.98 1.56 -9.90
C GLN A 74 -7.26 2.12 -9.31
N VAL A 75 -7.13 3.19 -8.54
CA VAL A 75 -8.26 3.91 -7.95
C VAL A 75 -8.37 5.31 -8.51
N ASP A 76 -9.58 5.85 -8.53
CA ASP A 76 -9.80 7.28 -8.70
C ASP A 76 -10.32 7.96 -7.41
N ILE A 77 -10.59 9.25 -7.51
CA ILE A 77 -11.08 10.06 -6.40
C ILE A 77 -12.45 9.56 -5.90
N ASP A 78 -13.27 8.98 -6.77
CA ASP A 78 -14.61 8.53 -6.41
C ASP A 78 -14.55 7.20 -5.66
N ASP A 79 -13.64 6.30 -6.05
CA ASP A 79 -13.31 5.09 -5.29
C ASP A 79 -12.88 5.42 -3.86
N ILE A 80 -12.00 6.41 -3.70
CA ILE A 80 -11.47 6.83 -2.40
C ILE A 80 -12.54 7.53 -1.56
N SER A 81 -13.28 8.45 -2.17
CA SER A 81 -14.35 9.18 -1.51
C SER A 81 -15.44 8.23 -1.01
N GLY A 82 -15.87 7.29 -1.86
CA GLY A 82 -16.87 6.29 -1.52
C GLY A 82 -16.36 5.27 -0.50
N GLY A 83 -15.13 4.78 -0.66
CA GLY A 83 -14.54 3.75 0.21
C GLY A 83 -14.22 4.25 1.61
N LEU A 84 -13.79 5.51 1.76
CA LEU A 84 -13.37 6.08 3.05
C LEU A 84 -14.38 7.04 3.66
N GLY A 85 -15.36 7.52 2.91
CA GLY A 85 -16.33 8.53 3.36
C GLY A 85 -15.71 9.92 3.52
N VAL A 86 -14.67 10.24 2.74
CA VAL A 86 -14.00 11.55 2.75
C VAL A 86 -14.46 12.39 1.57
N SER A 87 -14.43 13.71 1.68
CA SER A 87 -14.82 14.57 0.57
C SER A 87 -13.81 14.49 -0.58
N LYS A 88 -14.30 14.62 -1.82
CA LYS A 88 -13.45 14.59 -3.02
C LYS A 88 -12.33 15.63 -2.99
N GLY A 89 -12.59 16.80 -2.39
CA GLY A 89 -11.58 17.86 -2.21
C GLY A 89 -10.44 17.43 -1.29
N ILE A 90 -10.77 16.83 -0.14
CA ILE A 90 -9.77 16.29 0.79
C ILE A 90 -9.01 15.14 0.14
N ALA A 91 -9.71 14.20 -0.52
CA ALA A 91 -9.08 13.09 -1.21
C ALA A 91 -8.07 13.56 -2.26
N ARG A 92 -8.43 14.56 -3.08
CA ARG A 92 -7.54 15.14 -4.09
C ARG A 92 -6.29 15.75 -3.47
N ALA A 93 -6.43 16.52 -2.39
CA ALA A 93 -5.28 17.11 -1.70
C ALA A 93 -4.33 16.03 -1.18
N ARG A 94 -4.87 15.02 -0.48
CA ARG A 94 -4.07 13.93 0.10
C ARG A 94 -3.44 13.00 -0.92
N LEU A 95 -4.09 12.78 -2.07
CA LEU A 95 -3.47 12.08 -3.20
C LEU A 95 -2.27 12.85 -3.76
N SER A 96 -2.35 14.18 -3.80
CA SER A 96 -1.21 15.01 -4.20
C SER A 96 -0.06 14.89 -3.20
N ASP A 97 -0.37 14.88 -1.90
CA ASP A 97 0.63 14.72 -0.82
C ASP A 97 1.29 13.32 -0.86
N LEU A 98 0.51 12.26 -1.10
CA LEU A 98 1.04 10.90 -1.22
C LEU A 98 1.91 10.73 -2.46
N ALA A 99 1.51 11.32 -3.59
CA ALA A 99 2.28 11.27 -4.83
C ALA A 99 3.60 12.02 -4.70
N SER A 100 3.62 13.20 -4.05
CA SER A 100 4.86 13.94 -3.81
C SER A 100 5.82 13.23 -2.86
N LYS A 101 5.28 12.37 -1.98
CA LYS A 101 6.06 11.50 -1.09
C LYS A 101 6.51 10.20 -1.75
N GLU A 102 6.11 9.92 -2.99
CA GLU A 102 6.41 8.69 -3.73
C GLU A 102 5.82 7.43 -3.06
N ILE A 103 4.69 7.57 -2.36
CA ILE A 103 3.94 6.43 -1.80
C ILE A 103 2.97 5.86 -2.83
N ILE A 104 2.50 6.70 -3.75
CA ILE A 104 1.60 6.31 -4.83
C ILE A 104 2.11 6.83 -6.17
N ASP A 105 1.81 6.07 -7.21
CA ASP A 105 2.07 6.43 -8.59
C ASP A 105 0.79 6.90 -9.28
N ARG A 106 0.99 7.65 -10.38
CA ARG A 106 -0.10 8.16 -11.22
C ARG A 106 0.08 7.66 -12.65
N PRO A 107 -0.24 6.38 -12.94
CA PRO A 107 0.00 5.77 -14.25
C PRO A 107 -0.83 6.42 -15.35
N THR A 108 -1.99 7.00 -15.01
CA THR A 108 -2.85 7.71 -15.96
C THR A 108 -3.53 8.89 -15.26
N ARG A 109 -3.93 9.90 -16.04
CA ARG A 109 -4.58 11.10 -15.49
C ARG A 109 -5.83 10.73 -14.67
N GLY A 110 -5.70 10.88 -13.36
CA GLY A 110 -6.81 10.71 -12.41
C GLY A 110 -6.93 9.28 -11.85
N LYS A 111 -6.01 8.39 -12.22
CA LYS A 111 -5.87 7.05 -11.68
C LYS A 111 -4.58 6.95 -10.86
N TYR A 112 -4.66 6.27 -9.73
CA TYR A 112 -3.59 6.16 -8.74
C TYR A 112 -3.41 4.70 -8.33
N GLU A 113 -2.17 4.30 -8.08
CA GLU A 113 -1.82 2.97 -7.59
C GLU A 113 -0.69 3.05 -6.56
N ILE A 114 -0.45 1.97 -5.82
CA ILE A 114 0.61 1.98 -4.80
C ILE A 114 1.99 1.96 -5.49
N SER A 115 2.92 2.77 -4.98
CA SER A 115 4.32 2.70 -5.41
C SER A 115 5.09 1.75 -4.50
N PHE A 116 5.87 0.84 -5.07
CA PHE A 116 6.70 -0.09 -4.29
C PHE A 116 7.98 0.55 -3.74
N PHE A 117 8.38 1.72 -4.26
CA PHE A 117 9.66 2.33 -3.94
C PHE A 117 9.82 2.69 -2.45
N LYS A 118 8.78 3.26 -1.84
CA LYS A 118 8.77 3.63 -0.40
C LYS A 118 7.70 2.89 0.40
N LEU A 119 7.16 1.80 -0.14
CA LEU A 119 6.06 1.09 0.50
C LEU A 119 6.47 0.51 1.85
N GLU A 120 7.68 -0.03 1.94
CA GLU A 120 8.18 -0.63 3.17
C GLU A 120 8.30 0.43 4.29
N GLU A 121 8.98 1.54 4.01
CA GLU A 121 9.13 2.66 4.95
C GLU A 121 7.76 3.20 5.38
N PHE A 122 6.84 3.37 4.43
CA PHE A 122 5.48 3.79 4.73
C PHE A 122 4.79 2.84 5.72
N LEU A 123 4.84 1.54 5.46
CA LEU A 123 4.24 0.54 6.35
C LEU A 123 4.86 0.53 7.74
N ASP A 124 6.19 0.65 7.84
CA ASP A 124 6.88 0.66 9.13
C ASP A 124 6.53 1.89 9.97
N ASN A 125 6.38 3.06 9.33
CA ASN A 125 5.90 4.27 9.98
C ASN A 125 4.46 4.10 10.52
N LEU A 126 3.57 3.50 9.72
CA LEU A 126 2.20 3.20 10.16
C LEU A 126 2.16 2.19 11.31
N LEU A 127 2.96 1.13 11.22
CA LEU A 127 3.04 0.08 12.24
C LEU A 127 3.59 0.61 13.55
N THR A 128 4.57 1.51 13.49
CA THR A 128 5.08 2.21 14.67
C THR A 128 3.95 2.99 15.33
N LYS A 129 3.22 3.80 14.56
CA LYS A 129 2.11 4.63 15.06
C LYS A 129 0.99 3.84 15.75
N ILE A 130 0.65 2.65 15.25
CA ILE A 130 -0.41 1.84 15.88
C ILE A 130 0.04 1.09 17.14
N LYS A 131 1.34 0.82 17.28
CA LYS A 131 1.94 0.06 18.40
C LYS A 131 2.23 0.92 19.64
N THR A 132 2.33 2.25 19.52
CA THR A 132 2.77 3.13 20.61
C THR A 132 1.70 3.44 21.69
N GLU A 133 0.68 2.59 21.86
CA GLU A 133 -0.34 2.65 22.92
C GLU A 133 -0.84 1.25 23.27
#